data_AF-A0A1W6BA03-F1
#
_entry.id   AF-A0A1W6BA03-F1
#
_cell.length_a   1.000
_cell.length_b   1.000
_cell.length_c   1.000
_cell.angle_alpha   90.00
_cell.angle_beta   90.00
_cell.angle_gamma   90.00
#
_symmetry.space_group_name_H-M   'P 1'
#
loop_
_entity.id
_entity.type
_entity.pdbx_description
1 polymer ?
#
loop_
_entity_poly.entity_id
_entity_poly.type
_entity_poly.pdbx_seq_one_letter_code
_entity_poly.pdbx_strand_id
1 'polypeptide(L)'
;MLRNHLKIQESDTLERVEEIHLKNRGQEDITTWSIKGPDGRLKGRVTLFDKFCNRRSWPVNYRITQRDCSGKIVVDKLTDSL
;
A
#
# COMPACT_ATOMS: atom_id res chain seq x y z
N MET A 1 4.40 18.50 -12.61
CA MET A 1 3.90 18.75 -11.24
C MET A 1 3.98 17.45 -10.45
N LEU A 2 4.61 17.45 -9.27
CA LEU A 2 4.56 16.31 -8.35
C LEU A 2 3.09 16.10 -7.94
N ARG A 3 2.50 14.97 -8.31
CA ARG A 3 1.20 14.57 -7.78
C ARG A 3 1.43 14.03 -6.38
N ASN A 4 0.97 14.76 -5.36
CA ASN A 4 1.09 14.38 -3.95
C ASN A 4 0.17 13.22 -3.55
N HIS A 5 -0.68 12.73 -4.47
CA HIS A 5 -1.57 11.60 -4.25
C HIS A 5 -2.07 11.03 -5.59
N LEU A 6 -2.46 9.76 -5.60
CA LEU A 6 -3.17 9.15 -6.72
C LEU A 6 -4.62 9.64 -6.72
N LYS A 7 -5.13 10.09 -7.88
CA LYS A 7 -6.57 10.44 -8.00
C LYS A 7 -7.36 9.15 -8.22
N ILE A 8 -8.07 8.72 -7.19
CA ILE A 8 -8.99 7.57 -7.21
C ILE A 8 -10.39 8.05 -7.56
N GLN A 9 -11.10 7.27 -8.37
CA GLN A 9 -12.49 7.49 -8.76
C GLN A 9 -13.32 6.27 -8.34
N GLU A 10 -14.63 6.43 -8.18
CA GLU A 10 -15.53 5.33 -7.78
C GLU A 10 -15.56 4.17 -8.79
N SER A 11 -15.27 4.47 -10.07
CA SER A 11 -15.18 3.47 -11.14
C SER A 11 -13.82 2.76 -11.21
N ASP A 12 -12.87 3.13 -10.36
CA ASP A 12 -11.59 2.44 -10.27
C ASP A 12 -11.77 1.12 -9.50
N THR A 13 -11.01 0.10 -9.92
CA THR A 13 -11.02 -1.20 -9.25
C THR A 13 -9.74 -1.42 -8.47
N LEU A 14 -9.88 -2.13 -7.35
CA LEU A 14 -8.77 -2.55 -6.49
C LEU A 14 -8.62 -4.07 -6.59
N GLU A 15 -7.53 -4.52 -7.19
CA GLU A 15 -7.25 -5.95 -7.37
C GLU A 15 -6.06 -6.35 -6.52
N ARG A 16 -6.21 -7.38 -5.67
CA ARG A 16 -5.09 -7.94 -4.91
C ARG A 16 -4.14 -8.62 -5.88
N VAL A 17 -2.87 -8.23 -5.87
CA VAL A 17 -1.85 -8.76 -6.79
C VAL A 17 -0.73 -9.52 -6.09
N GLU A 18 -0.51 -9.26 -4.81
CA GLU A 18 0.54 -9.94 -4.05
C GLU A 18 0.16 -9.99 -2.57
N GLU A 19 0.52 -11.10 -1.93
CA GLU A 19 0.39 -11.30 -0.49
C GLU A 19 1.60 -12.09 -0.02
N ILE A 20 2.43 -11.47 0.83
CA ILE A 20 3.65 -12.06 1.36
C ILE A 20 3.48 -12.21 2.86
N HIS A 21 3.71 -13.43 3.33
CA HIS A 21 3.66 -13.77 4.74
C HIS A 21 5.06 -14.04 5.28
N LEU A 22 5.54 -13.18 6.19
CA LEU A 22 6.90 -13.28 6.74
C LEU A 22 6.93 -14.15 8.01
N LYS A 23 7.78 -15.18 8.03
CA LYS A 23 7.80 -16.23 9.07
C LYS A 23 8.61 -15.87 10.33
N ASN A 24 8.60 -14.61 10.77
CA ASN A 24 9.49 -14.14 11.83
C ASN A 24 8.68 -13.59 13.02
N ARG A 25 9.02 -14.02 14.25
CA ARG A 25 8.56 -13.55 15.58
C ARG A 25 7.53 -12.39 15.57
N GLY A 26 6.27 -12.68 15.23
CA GLY A 26 5.19 -11.68 15.15
C GLY A 26 4.54 -11.50 13.78
N GLN A 27 4.95 -12.26 12.76
CA GLN A 27 4.27 -12.53 11.49
C GLN A 27 3.63 -11.31 10.79
N GLU A 28 4.45 -10.66 9.96
CA GLU A 28 4.09 -9.49 9.13
C GLU A 28 3.46 -9.95 7.80
N ASP A 29 2.26 -9.42 7.52
CA ASP A 29 1.57 -9.56 6.23
C ASP A 29 1.85 -8.33 5.37
N ILE A 30 2.36 -8.55 4.16
CA ILE A 30 2.51 -7.50 3.15
C ILE A 30 1.54 -7.80 2.03
N THR A 31 0.48 -7.00 1.93
CA THR A 31 -0.50 -7.13 0.87
C THR A 31 -0.39 -5.97 -0.09
N THR A 32 -0.26 -6.27 -1.38
CA THR A 32 -0.24 -5.26 -2.45
C THR A 32 -1.46 -5.42 -3.32
N TRP A 33 -2.09 -4.27 -3.61
CA TRP A 33 -3.17 -4.15 -4.58
C TRP A 33 -2.76 -3.26 -5.74
N SER A 34 -3.25 -3.59 -6.92
CA SER A 34 -3.21 -2.72 -8.09
C SER A 34 -4.51 -1.95 -8.19
N ILE A 35 -4.37 -0.65 -8.46
CA ILE A 35 -5.48 0.27 -8.71
C ILE A 35 -5.58 0.41 -10.22
N LYS A 36 -6.70 -0.01 -10.79
CA LYS A 36 -6.97 0.11 -12.23
C LYS A 36 -8.09 1.10 -12.49
N GLY A 37 -7.94 1.88 -13.55
CA GLY A 37 -9.03 2.71 -14.06
C GLY A 37 -10.17 1.87 -14.66
N PRO A 38 -11.30 2.50 -14.98
CA PRO A 38 -12.42 1.84 -15.67
C PRO A 38 -12.04 1.31 -17.06
N ASP A 39 -10.97 1.83 -17.65
CA ASP A 39 -10.36 1.36 -18.90
C ASP A 39 -9.41 0.16 -18.69
N GLY A 40 -9.29 -0.35 -17.46
CA GLY A 40 -8.37 -1.42 -17.08
C GLY A 40 -6.91 -1.00 -16.96
N ARG A 41 -6.58 0.29 -17.21
CA ARG A 41 -5.19 0.75 -17.14
C ARG A 41 -4.72 0.91 -15.71
N LEU A 42 -3.47 0.52 -15.45
CA LEU A 42 -2.84 0.69 -14.14
C LEU A 42 -2.71 2.17 -13.81
N LYS A 43 -3.41 2.62 -12.76
CA LYS A 43 -3.24 3.95 -12.18
C LYS A 43 -2.10 3.97 -11.17
N GLY A 44 -1.95 2.88 -10.41
CA GLY A 44 -0.93 2.79 -9.37
C GLY A 44 -1.09 1.52 -8.52
N ARG A 45 -0.36 1.46 -7.42
CA ARG A 45 -0.43 0.36 -6.46
C ARG A 45 -0.51 0.89 -5.03
N VAL A 46 -1.17 0.15 -4.16
CA VAL A 46 -1.14 0.38 -2.72
C VAL A 46 -0.61 -0.87 -2.04
N THR A 47 0.32 -0.70 -1.11
CA THR A 47 0.88 -1.78 -0.30
C THR A 47 0.62 -1.48 1.17
N LEU A 48 -0.02 -2.43 1.86
CA LEU A 48 -0.19 -2.45 3.31
C LEU A 48 0.89 -3.36 3.91
N PHE A 49 1.56 -2.86 4.93
CA PHE A 49 2.44 -3.63 5.80
C PHE A 49 1.78 -3.72 7.18
N ASP A 50 1.41 -4.93 7.60
CA ASP A 50 0.83 -5.21 8.91
C ASP A 50 1.92 -5.53 9.95
N LYS A 51 1.60 -5.30 11.23
CA LYS A 51 2.43 -5.54 12.43
C LYS A 51 3.82 -4.94 12.34
N PHE A 52 3.88 -3.72 11.79
CA PHE A 52 5.10 -2.91 11.68
C PHE A 52 5.72 -2.54 13.04
N CYS A 53 4.98 -2.77 14.14
CA CYS A 53 5.35 -2.51 15.53
C CYS A 53 6.40 -3.46 16.10
N ASN A 54 6.71 -4.57 15.42
CA ASN A 54 7.76 -5.50 15.84
C ASN A 54 9.18 -4.91 15.70
N ARG A 55 9.33 -3.77 15.01
CA ARG A 55 10.57 -2.99 14.98
C ARG A 55 10.53 -1.89 16.02
N ARG A 56 11.50 -1.90 16.94
CA ARG A 56 11.67 -0.92 18.05
C ARG A 56 11.71 0.55 17.61
N SER A 57 11.94 0.83 16.32
CA SER A 57 11.96 2.17 15.71
C SER A 57 10.61 2.65 15.15
N TRP A 58 9.58 1.81 15.13
CA TRP A 58 8.27 2.11 14.56
C TRP A 58 7.18 1.73 15.56
N PRO A 59 6.69 2.64 16.40
CA PRO A 59 5.71 2.32 17.44
C PRO A 59 4.29 2.15 16.88
N VAL A 60 4.14 1.83 15.58
CA VAL A 60 2.82 1.74 14.92
C VAL A 60 2.55 0.38 14.32
N ASN A 61 1.29 -0.02 14.26
CA ASN A 61 0.89 -1.32 13.73
C ASN A 61 0.96 -1.41 12.20
N TYR A 62 0.68 -0.31 11.48
CA TYR A 62 0.54 -0.36 10.02
C TYR A 62 1.38 0.69 9.31
N ARG A 63 1.87 0.31 8.13
CA ARG A 63 2.38 1.25 7.12
C ARG A 63 1.61 1.07 5.82
N ILE A 64 1.18 2.18 5.22
CA ILE A 64 0.49 2.20 3.93
C ILE A 64 1.35 3.00 2.96
N THR A 65 1.74 2.38 1.85
CA THR A 65 2.45 3.06 0.76
C THR A 65 1.61 3.05 -0.50
N GLN A 66 1.56 4.18 -1.21
CA GLN A 66 0.99 4.24 -2.56
C GLN A 66 2.07 4.61 -3.56
N ARG A 67 2.10 3.90 -4.67
CA ARG A 67 2.96 4.17 -5.80
C ARG A 67 2.12 4.53 -7.02
N ASP A 68 2.58 5.50 -7.80
CA ASP A 68 1.98 5.78 -9.09
C ASP A 68 2.33 4.71 -10.14
N CYS A 69 1.78 4.85 -11.35
CA CYS A 69 2.04 3.92 -12.45
C CYS A 69 3.51 3.86 -12.90
N SER A 70 4.34 4.84 -12.53
CA SER A 70 5.80 4.83 -12.77
C SER A 70 6.59 4.17 -11.64
N GLY A 71 5.93 3.76 -10.56
CA GLY A 71 6.54 3.16 -9.38
C GLY A 71 7.00 4.18 -8.33
N LYS A 72 6.79 5.48 -8.54
CA LYS A 72 7.18 6.52 -7.58
C LYS A 72 6.24 6.51 -6.38
N ILE A 73 6.80 6.57 -5.18
CA ILE A 73 6.02 6.70 -3.94
C ILE A 73 5.37 8.09 -3.92
N VAL A 74 4.04 8.11 -3.83
CA VAL A 74 3.22 9.33 -3.73
C VAL A 74 2.58 9.47 -2.35
N VAL A 75 2.40 8.38 -1.62
CA VAL A 75 1.93 8.37 -0.22
C VAL A 75 2.77 7.38 0.57
N ASP A 76 3.17 7.78 1.77
CA ASP A 76 3.80 6.93 2.77
C ASP A 76 3.26 7.33 4.14
N LYS A 77 2.44 6.47 4.75
CA LYS A 77 1.73 6.77 6.00
C LYS A 77 1.94 5.66 7.02
N LEU A 78 2.15 6.08 8.26
CA LEU A 78 2.23 5.23 9.44
C LEU A 78 0.95 5.45 10.26
N THR A 79 0.34 4.38 10.74
CA THR A 79 -0.94 4.45 11.47
C THR A 79 -1.12 3.26 12.40
N ASP A 80 -1.80 3.49 13.52
CA ASP A 80 -2.16 2.43 14.48
C ASP A 80 -3.49 1.74 14.16
N SER A 81 -4.26 2.35 13.27
CA SER A 81 -5.58 1.89 12.84
C SER A 81 -5.73 1.97 11.31
N LEU A 82 -6.49 1.03 10.75
CA LEU A 82 -6.88 1.00 9.33
C LEU A 82 -8.20 1.71 9.08
#